data_AF-A2RN08-F1
#
_entry.id   AF-A2RN08-F1
#
_cell.length_a   1.000
_cell.length_b   1.000
_cell.length_c   1.000
_cell.angle_alpha   90.00
_cell.angle_beta   90.00
_cell.angle_gamma   90.00
#
_symmetry.space_group_name_H-M   'P 1'
#
loop_
_entity.id
_entity.type
_entity.pdbx_description
1 polymer ?
#
loop_
_entity_poly.entity_id
_entity_poly.type
_entity_poly.pdbx_seq_one_letter_code
_entity_poly.pdbx_strand_id
1 'polypeptide(L)'
;MADYEEQMLALQKPLQPDRVVWRVQQSGFSKQGKPWAMVLAYMDNRAVQERFDEVFGIAGWKNEFKTAPDGGTLCGISVKFGDEWVTKWDGAENTQVEAVKGGLSGSMKRAAVQWGVGRYLYD
;
A
#
# COMPACT_ATOMS: atom_id res chain seq x y z
N MET A 1 -14.18 14.97 -16.50
CA MET A 1 -13.44 15.72 -15.46
C MET A 1 -14.03 15.49 -14.07
N ALA A 2 -15.35 15.60 -13.87
CA ALA A 2 -15.98 15.34 -12.56
C ALA A 2 -15.70 13.93 -11.97
N ASP A 3 -15.59 12.91 -12.82
CA ASP A 3 -15.37 11.52 -12.40
C ASP A 3 -13.98 11.26 -11.79
N TYR A 4 -12.92 11.91 -12.28
CA TYR A 4 -11.55 11.63 -11.83
C TYR A 4 -11.21 12.24 -10.47
N GLU A 5 -11.73 13.42 -10.18
CA GLU A 5 -11.57 14.04 -8.85
C GLU A 5 -12.34 13.22 -7.79
N GLU A 6 -13.53 12.73 -8.13
CA GLU A 6 -14.32 11.87 -7.24
C GLU A 6 -13.60 10.53 -6.97
N GLN A 7 -13.07 9.88 -8.02
CA GLN A 7 -12.27 8.65 -7.87
C GLN A 7 -11.01 8.89 -7.03
N MET A 8 -10.32 10.02 -7.23
CA MET A 8 -9.15 10.38 -6.43
C MET A 8 -9.51 10.57 -4.95
N LEU A 9 -10.60 11.28 -4.66
CA LEU A 9 -11.10 11.47 -3.30
C LEU A 9 -11.53 10.14 -2.68
N ALA A 10 -12.17 9.25 -3.44
CA ALA A 10 -12.58 7.93 -2.99
C ALA A 10 -11.38 7.05 -2.60
N LEU A 11 -10.30 7.08 -3.37
CA LEU A 11 -9.04 6.39 -3.03
C LEU A 11 -8.42 6.87 -1.72
N GLN A 12 -8.55 8.17 -1.44
CA GLN A 12 -7.98 8.81 -0.24
C GLN A 12 -8.84 8.64 1.02
N LYS A 13 -10.07 8.11 0.91
CA LYS A 13 -10.91 7.84 2.07
C LYS A 13 -10.17 6.96 3.08
N PRO A 14 -10.37 7.20 4.40
CA PRO A 14 -9.81 6.35 5.45
C PRO A 14 -10.08 4.87 5.20
N LEU A 15 -9.10 4.03 5.50
CA LEU A 15 -9.28 2.59 5.44
C LEU A 15 -10.20 2.14 6.57
N GLN A 16 -10.86 0.99 6.39
CA GLN A 16 -11.60 0.36 7.47
C GLN A 16 -10.63 0.09 8.64
N PRO A 17 -11.03 0.31 9.91
CA PRO A 17 -10.12 0.17 11.05
C PRO A 17 -9.44 -1.21 11.16
N ASP A 18 -10.13 -2.28 10.77
CA ASP A 18 -9.63 -3.66 10.74
C ASP A 18 -8.63 -3.95 9.60
N ARG A 19 -8.54 -3.05 8.62
CA ARG A 19 -7.56 -3.06 7.53
C ARG A 19 -6.27 -2.30 7.87
N VAL A 20 -6.24 -1.60 9.01
CA VAL A 20 -5.02 -0.99 9.56
C VAL A 20 -4.38 -1.98 10.52
N VAL A 21 -3.17 -2.42 10.18
CA VAL A 21 -2.39 -3.38 10.94
C VAL A 21 -1.31 -2.64 11.73
N TRP A 22 -1.08 -3.10 12.96
CA TRP A 22 -0.10 -2.51 13.87
C TRP A 22 0.98 -3.53 14.20
N ARG A 23 2.24 -3.09 14.16
CA ARG A 23 3.39 -3.93 14.56
C ARG A 23 4.33 -3.15 15.45
N VAL A 24 4.80 -3.79 16.51
CA VAL A 24 5.88 -3.27 17.34
C VAL A 24 7.18 -3.28 16.51
N GLN A 25 7.75 -2.10 16.31
CA GLN A 25 9.05 -1.94 15.66
C GLN A 25 10.18 -2.07 16.67
N GLN A 26 10.03 -1.41 17.82
CA GLN A 26 11.02 -1.41 18.89
C GLN A 26 10.32 -1.29 20.22
N SER A 27 10.84 -1.95 21.25
CA SER A 27 10.34 -1.83 22.62
C SER A 27 11.50 -1.88 23.60
N GLY A 28 11.32 -1.32 24.78
CA GLY A 28 12.34 -1.38 25.82
C GLY A 28 11.95 -0.63 27.09
N PHE A 29 12.95 -0.30 27.89
CA PHE A 29 12.80 0.51 29.09
C PHE A 29 13.56 1.83 28.92
N SER A 30 12.98 2.92 29.38
CA SER A 30 13.65 4.22 29.45
C SER A 30 14.74 4.21 30.54
N LYS A 31 15.61 5.23 30.57
CA LYS A 31 16.61 5.41 31.63
C LYS A 31 16.01 5.45 33.05
N GLN A 32 14.73 5.77 33.17
CA GLN A 32 13.97 5.84 34.43
C GLN A 32 13.18 4.54 34.71
N GLY A 33 13.39 3.47 33.93
CA GLY A 33 12.72 2.19 34.12
C GLY A 33 11.28 2.12 33.60
N LYS A 34 10.77 3.17 32.92
CA LYS A 34 9.42 3.13 32.30
C LYS A 34 9.43 2.30 31.01
N PRO A 35 8.53 1.31 30.83
CA PRO A 35 8.42 0.56 29.58
C PRO A 35 7.89 1.45 28.44
N TRP A 36 8.36 1.20 27.22
CA TRP A 36 7.90 1.88 26.01
C TRP A 36 7.90 0.93 24.82
N ALA A 37 7.06 1.24 23.83
CA ALA A 37 7.04 0.59 22.52
C ALA A 37 6.78 1.62 21.41
N MET A 38 7.56 1.53 20.34
CA MET A 38 7.31 2.20 19.08
C MET A 38 6.54 1.23 18.17
N VAL A 39 5.35 1.66 17.76
CA VAL A 39 4.43 0.85 16.96
C VAL A 39 4.25 1.52 15.61
N LEU A 40 4.34 0.74 14.55
CA LEU A 40 4.11 1.18 13.18
C LEU A 40 2.72 0.75 12.73
N ALA A 41 1.99 1.68 12.11
CA ALA A 41 0.78 1.38 11.35
C ALA A 41 1.13 1.07 9.90
N TYR A 42 0.47 0.07 9.33
CA TYR A 42 0.50 -0.20 7.89
C TYR A 42 -0.81 -0.82 7.43
N MET A 43 -1.19 -0.60 6.19
CA MET A 43 -2.38 -1.25 5.64
C MET A 43 -2.15 -2.72 5.29
N ASP A 44 -3.20 -3.55 5.38
CA ASP A 44 -3.22 -4.87 4.72
C ASP A 44 -3.24 -4.67 3.19
N ASN A 45 -2.60 -5.56 2.45
CA ASN A 45 -2.66 -5.56 0.99
C ASN A 45 -4.09 -5.78 0.46
N ARG A 46 -4.95 -6.48 1.22
CA ARG A 46 -6.38 -6.62 0.90
C ARG A 46 -7.10 -5.27 0.89
N ALA A 47 -6.68 -4.33 1.73
CA ALA A 47 -7.23 -2.98 1.76
C ALA A 47 -7.02 -2.26 0.43
N VAL A 48 -5.89 -2.52 -0.24
CA VAL A 48 -5.61 -1.99 -1.58
C VAL A 48 -6.57 -2.63 -2.59
N GLN A 49 -6.67 -3.96 -2.61
CA GLN A 49 -7.52 -4.68 -3.56
C GLN A 49 -8.98 -4.22 -3.44
N GLU A 50 -9.53 -4.24 -2.22
CA GLU A 50 -10.91 -3.80 -1.94
C GLU A 50 -11.14 -2.35 -2.35
N ARG A 51 -10.21 -1.44 -2.04
CA ARG A 51 -10.35 -0.03 -2.41
C ARG A 51 -10.35 0.17 -3.92
N PHE A 52 -9.47 -0.52 -4.64
CA PHE A 52 -9.42 -0.38 -6.10
C PHE A 52 -10.62 -1.06 -6.78
N ASP A 53 -11.08 -2.20 -6.25
CA ASP A 53 -12.31 -2.87 -6.72
C ASP A 53 -13.56 -1.99 -6.49
N GLU A 54 -13.65 -1.30 -5.35
CA GLU A 54 -14.73 -0.37 -5.02
C GLU A 54 -14.76 0.84 -5.98
N VAL A 55 -13.58 1.42 -6.28
CA VAL A 55 -13.48 2.65 -7.05
C VAL A 55 -13.52 2.41 -8.56
N PHE A 56 -12.89 1.34 -9.05
CA PHE A 56 -12.69 1.11 -10.49
C PHE A 56 -13.39 -0.15 -11.02
N GLY A 57 -13.88 -1.02 -10.14
CA GLY A 57 -14.46 -2.31 -10.52
C GLY A 57 -13.45 -3.29 -11.11
N ILE A 58 -13.93 -4.50 -11.44
CA ILE A 58 -13.09 -5.64 -11.86
C ILE A 58 -12.24 -5.40 -13.12
N ALA A 59 -12.63 -4.44 -13.98
CA ALA A 59 -11.96 -4.16 -15.25
C ALA A 59 -11.27 -2.78 -15.30
N GLY A 60 -11.49 -1.92 -14.31
CA GLY A 60 -10.96 -0.55 -14.30
C GLY A 60 -9.55 -0.42 -13.73
N TRP A 61 -9.00 -1.49 -13.15
CA TRP A 61 -7.64 -1.52 -12.64
C TRP A 61 -6.97 -2.87 -12.84
N LYS A 62 -5.64 -2.89 -12.76
CA LYS A 62 -4.82 -4.10 -12.74
C LYS A 62 -3.51 -3.86 -12.02
N ASN A 63 -2.85 -4.92 -11.59
CA ASN A 63 -1.47 -4.87 -11.11
C ASN A 63 -0.56 -5.85 -11.86
N GLU A 64 0.70 -5.46 -11.99
CA GLU A 64 1.77 -6.29 -12.54
C GLU A 64 2.98 -6.28 -11.60
N PHE A 65 3.74 -7.38 -11.59
CA PHE A 65 4.92 -7.52 -10.76
C PHE A 65 6.16 -7.81 -11.62
N LYS A 66 7.29 -7.21 -11.23
CA LYS A 66 8.59 -7.40 -11.88
C LYS A 66 9.67 -7.55 -10.81
N THR A 67 10.75 -8.24 -11.16
CA THR A 67 11.96 -8.25 -10.32
C THR A 67 12.63 -6.88 -10.40
N ALA A 68 13.02 -6.32 -9.25
CA ALA A 68 13.77 -5.06 -9.22
C ALA A 68 15.24 -5.27 -9.67
N PRO A 69 15.91 -4.24 -10.24
CA PRO A 69 17.27 -4.38 -10.79
C PRO A 69 18.30 -4.92 -9.80
N ASP A 70 18.21 -4.51 -8.54
CA ASP A 70 19.16 -4.87 -7.47
C ASP A 70 18.59 -5.91 -6.47
N GLY A 71 17.56 -6.65 -6.90
CA GLY A 71 16.82 -7.56 -6.04
C GLY A 71 15.63 -6.90 -5.33
N GLY A 72 14.69 -7.73 -4.87
CA GLY A 72 13.38 -7.27 -4.40
C GLY A 72 12.31 -7.32 -5.50
N THR A 73 11.17 -6.70 -5.22
CA THR A 73 9.97 -6.77 -6.06
C THR A 73 9.47 -5.38 -6.40
N LEU A 74 9.14 -5.15 -7.68
CA LEU A 74 8.42 -3.98 -8.16
C LEU A 74 6.95 -4.33 -8.40
N CYS A 75 6.05 -3.43 -8.06
CA CYS A 75 4.64 -3.51 -8.40
C CYS A 75 4.23 -2.28 -9.19
N GLY A 76 3.60 -2.51 -10.34
CA GLY A 76 2.92 -1.49 -11.12
C GLY A 76 1.42 -1.64 -10.93
N ILE A 77 0.75 -0.59 -10.45
CA ILE A 77 -0.71 -0.53 -10.42
C ILE A 77 -1.17 0.40 -11.53
N SER A 78 -1.97 -0.15 -12.45
CA SER A 78 -2.57 0.59 -13.56
C SER A 78 -4.05 0.84 -13.31
N VAL A 79 -4.50 2.06 -13.59
CA VAL A 79 -5.92 2.45 -13.58
C VAL A 79 -6.28 2.97 -14.97
N LYS A 80 -7.49 2.63 -15.43
CA LYS A 80 -7.99 3.05 -16.74
C LYS A 80 -8.69 4.41 -16.65
N PHE A 81 -8.20 5.39 -17.41
CA PHE A 81 -8.80 6.73 -17.56
C PHE A 81 -9.27 6.89 -19.01
N GLY A 82 -10.57 6.74 -19.25
CA GLY A 82 -11.11 6.64 -20.60
C GLY A 82 -10.58 5.40 -21.31
N ASP A 83 -9.81 5.60 -22.39
CA ASP A 83 -9.16 4.51 -23.15
C ASP A 83 -7.67 4.32 -22.81
N GLU A 84 -7.13 5.13 -21.91
CA GLU A 84 -5.72 5.09 -21.55
C GLU A 84 -5.49 4.41 -20.21
N TRP A 85 -4.34 3.74 -20.08
CA TRP A 85 -3.88 3.15 -18.83
C TRP A 85 -2.77 4.02 -18.23
N VAL A 86 -2.98 4.48 -17.01
CA VAL A 86 -1.94 5.18 -16.24
C VAL A 86 -1.41 4.21 -15.20
N THR A 87 -0.09 3.95 -15.20
CA THR A 87 0.57 3.04 -14.27
C THR A 87 1.48 3.79 -13.32
N LYS A 88 1.37 3.50 -12.02
CA LYS A 88 2.33 3.97 -11.00
C LYS A 88 3.10 2.78 -10.42
N TRP A 89 4.39 2.95 -10.24
CA TRP A 89 5.33 1.89 -9.86
C TRP A 89 6.01 2.19 -8.53
N ASP A 90 6.11 1.19 -7.66
CA ASP A 90 6.96 1.24 -6.48
C ASP A 90 7.60 -0.13 -6.22
N GLY A 91 8.59 -0.16 -5.34
CA GLY A 91 9.36 -1.34 -5.00
C GLY A 91 9.39 -1.63 -3.51
N ALA A 92 9.60 -2.89 -3.16
CA ALA A 92 9.94 -3.28 -1.80
C ALA A 92 11.01 -4.37 -1.83
N GLU A 93 11.88 -4.32 -0.82
CA GLU A 93 12.82 -5.40 -0.56
C GLU A 93 12.07 -6.70 -0.20
N ASN A 94 12.68 -7.83 -0.51
CA ASN A 94 12.17 -9.12 -0.08
C ASN A 94 12.39 -9.29 1.43
N THR A 95 11.40 -9.81 2.14
CA THR A 95 11.47 -9.99 3.60
C THR A 95 12.37 -11.16 4.00
N GLN A 96 12.95 -11.13 5.20
CA GLN A 96 13.76 -12.24 5.75
C GLN A 96 12.91 -13.50 6.03
N VAL A 97 11.59 -13.36 6.15
CA VAL A 97 10.60 -14.43 6.36
C VAL A 97 9.59 -14.33 5.21
N GLU A 98 9.35 -15.43 4.48
CA GLU A 98 8.45 -15.47 3.31
C GLU A 98 8.81 -14.43 2.23
N ALA A 99 10.09 -14.41 1.82
CA ALA A 99 10.75 -13.39 1.00
C ALA A 99 9.93 -12.88 -0.19
N VAL A 100 9.34 -13.79 -0.97
CA VAL A 100 8.56 -13.44 -2.17
C VAL A 100 7.23 -12.77 -1.80
N LYS A 101 6.52 -13.30 -0.80
CA LYS A 101 5.21 -12.79 -0.39
C LYS A 101 5.31 -11.40 0.26
N GLY A 102 6.36 -11.19 1.05
CA GLY A 102 6.64 -9.90 1.66
C GLY A 102 6.99 -8.82 0.63
N GLY A 103 7.85 -9.14 -0.34
CA GLY A 103 8.20 -8.22 -1.43
C GLY A 103 7.00 -7.83 -2.30
N LEU A 104 6.17 -8.81 -2.71
CA LEU A 104 4.94 -8.56 -3.48
C LEU A 104 3.96 -7.65 -2.73
N SER A 105 3.67 -7.97 -1.46
CA SER A 105 2.72 -7.19 -0.67
C SER A 105 3.26 -5.80 -0.31
N GLY A 106 4.57 -5.70 -0.04
CA GLY A 106 5.22 -4.43 0.26
C GLY A 106 5.19 -3.48 -0.94
N SER A 107 5.59 -3.97 -2.11
CA SER A 107 5.65 -3.17 -3.34
C SER A 107 4.27 -2.71 -3.80
N MET A 108 3.26 -3.59 -3.74
CA MET A 108 1.88 -3.23 -4.09
C MET A 108 1.32 -2.15 -3.16
N LYS A 109 1.52 -2.27 -1.85
CA LYS A 109 1.07 -1.24 -0.89
C LYS A 109 1.73 0.10 -1.15
N ARG A 110 3.03 0.11 -1.44
CA ARG A 110 3.76 1.35 -1.74
C ARG A 110 3.30 1.98 -3.05
N ALA A 111 3.07 1.18 -4.09
CA ALA A 111 2.48 1.65 -5.34
C ALA A 111 1.09 2.26 -5.12
N ALA A 112 0.27 1.66 -4.26
CA ALA A 112 -1.06 2.18 -3.90
C ALA A 112 -1.01 3.54 -3.16
N VAL A 113 0.04 3.78 -2.35
CA VAL A 113 0.23 5.08 -1.69
C VAL A 113 0.42 6.20 -2.72
N GLN A 114 1.05 5.94 -3.87
CA GLN A 114 1.18 6.92 -4.96
C GLN A 114 -0.18 7.28 -5.60
N TRP A 115 -1.17 6.39 -5.50
CA TRP A 115 -2.56 6.65 -5.87
C TRP A 115 -3.38 7.35 -4.78
N GLY A 116 -2.86 7.42 -3.54
CA GLY A 116 -3.50 8.11 -2.42
C GLY A 116 -4.04 7.16 -1.34
N VAL A 117 -4.05 5.86 -1.61
CA VAL A 117 -4.57 4.86 -0.66
C VAL A 117 -3.67 4.76 0.55
N GLY A 118 -4.24 4.96 1.75
CA GLY A 118 -3.51 4.84 3.01
C GLY A 118 -2.39 5.86 3.21
N ARG A 119 -2.33 6.93 2.41
CA ARG A 119 -1.27 7.95 2.51
C ARG A 119 -1.23 8.62 3.88
N TYR A 120 -2.38 8.82 4.50
CA TYR A 120 -2.53 9.38 5.85
C TYR A 120 -1.87 8.54 6.96
N LEU A 121 -1.47 7.28 6.69
CA LEU A 121 -0.75 6.46 7.67
C LEU A 121 0.74 6.87 7.82
N TYR A 122 1.21 7.80 6.97
CA TYR A 122 2.58 8.31 6.98
C TYR A 122 2.70 9.74 7.52
N ASP A 123 1.57 10.39 7.83
CA ASP A 123 1.49 11.73 8.44
C ASP A 123 1.59 11.62 9.97
#